data_AF-A0A7K1DRD9-F1
#
_entry.id   AF-A0A7K1DRD9-F1
#
_cell.length_a   1.000
_cell.length_b   1.000
_cell.length_c   1.000
_cell.angle_alpha   90.00
_cell.angle_beta   90.00
_cell.angle_gamma   90.00
#
_symmetry.space_group_name_H-M   'P 1'
#
loop_
_entity.id
_entity.type
_entity.pdbx_description
1 polymer ?
#
loop_
_entity_poly.entity_id
_entity_poly.type
_entity_poly.pdbx_seq_one_letter_code
_entity_poly.pdbx_strand_id
1 'polypeptide(L)' 'MAEIAIHNLMHWLDQCPTPFHVVERAGTVLSGAGFVATTSLSDDLPTKGFLSLDGAVVAWHLGKPSGSLRII' A
#
# COMPACT_ATOMS: atom_id res chain seq x y z
N MET A 1 20.32 12.17 5.47
CA MET A 1 19.50 11.00 5.06
C MET A 1 18.14 10.98 5.76
N ALA A 2 18.07 11.04 7.10
CA ALA A 2 16.79 11.13 7.82
C ALA A 2 15.98 12.40 7.50
N GLU A 3 16.65 13.54 7.32
CA GLU A 3 16.01 14.82 6.99
C GLU A 3 15.26 14.79 5.64
N ILE A 4 15.85 14.12 4.64
CA ILE A 4 15.20 13.90 3.33
C ILE A 4 13.96 13.02 3.49
N ALA A 5 14.01 12.01 4.36
CA ALA A 5 12.86 11.13 4.62
C ALA A 5 11.71 11.89 5.30
N ILE A 6 12.00 12.79 6.25
CA ILE A 6 10.98 13.61 6.92
C ILE A 6 10.37 14.61 5.94
N HIS A 7 11.17 15.30 5.13
CA HIS A 7 10.66 16.25 4.14
C HIS A 7 9.73 15.57 3.12
N ASN A 8 10.13 14.40 2.62
CA ASN A 8 9.30 13.62 1.71
C ASN A 8 8.00 13.15 2.35
N LEU A 9 8.03 12.78 3.64
CA LEU A 9 6.84 12.42 4.40
C LEU A 9 5.89 13.62 4.56
N MET A 10 6.41 14.78 4.95
CA MET A 10 5.59 15.99 5.09
C MET A 10 4.95 16.40 3.76
N HIS A 11 5.73 16.42 2.68
CA HIS A 11 5.21 16.71 1.35
C HIS A 11 4.15 15.70 0.88
N TRP A 12 4.27 14.43 1.28
CA TRP A 12 3.25 13.41 1.01
C TRP A 12 1.97 13.65 1.82
N LEU A 13 2.10 14.02 3.10
CA LEU A 13 0.97 14.32 3.99
C LEU A 13 0.22 15.59 3.56
N ASP A 14 0.93 16.61 3.07
CA ASP A 14 0.33 17.85 2.55
C ASP A 14 -0.59 17.60 1.35
N GLN A 15 -0.34 16.52 0.60
CA GLN A 15 -1.18 16.08 -0.52
C GLN A 15 -2.37 15.22 -0.08
N CYS A 16 -2.46 14.86 1.20
CA CYS A 16 -3.45 13.93 1.72
C CYS A 16 -4.35 14.57 2.79
N PRO A 17 -5.19 15.56 2.43
CA PRO A 17 -6.00 16.29 3.42
C PRO A 17 -7.11 15.44 4.07
N THR A 18 -7.40 14.26 3.52
CA THR A 18 -8.35 13.30 4.10
C THR A 18 -7.81 11.87 4.03
N PRO A 19 -8.34 10.94 4.85
CA PRO A 19 -7.96 9.52 4.77
C PRO A 19 -8.14 8.91 3.38
N PHE A 20 -9.09 9.39 2.57
CA PHE A 20 -9.29 8.89 1.20
C PHE A 20 -8.13 9.27 0.27
N HIS A 21 -7.55 10.46 0.43
CA HIS A 21 -6.37 10.86 -0.33
C HIS A 21 -5.14 10.04 0.08
N VAL A 22 -5.01 9.69 1.37
CA VAL A 22 -3.97 8.76 1.85
C VAL A 22 -4.07 7.42 1.10
N VAL A 23 -5.28 6.87 0.98
CA VAL A 23 -5.53 5.61 0.26
C VAL A 23 -5.22 5.73 -1.24
N GLU A 24 -5.73 6.76 -1.91
CA GLU A 24 -5.48 7.00 -3.33
C GLU A 24 -3.99 7.15 -3.63
N ARG A 25 -3.29 7.93 -2.79
CA ARG A 25 -1.87 8.18 -2.95
C ARG A 25 -1.04 6.95 -2.65
N ALA A 26 -1.38 6.18 -1.61
CA ALA A 26 -0.76 4.90 -1.32
C ALA A 26 -0.94 3.92 -2.49
N GLY A 27 -2.13 3.86 -3.09
CA GLY A 27 -2.41 3.06 -4.28
C GLY A 27 -1.54 3.45 -5.48
N THR A 28 -1.32 4.76 -5.69
CA THR A 28 -0.42 5.26 -6.74
C THR A 28 1.03 4.82 -6.51
N VAL A 29 1.51 4.93 -5.26
CA VAL A 29 2.87 4.48 -4.88
C VAL A 29 3.03 2.97 -5.07
N LEU A 30 2.03 2.20 -4.63
CA LEU A 30 2.02 0.73 -4.75
C LEU A 30 2.01 0.29 -6.21
N SER A 31 1.19 0.93 -7.05
CA SER A 31 1.14 0.67 -8.49
C SER A 31 2.49 0.97 -9.15
N GLY A 32 3.12 2.10 -8.82
CA GLY A 32 4.46 2.45 -9.28
C GLY A 32 5.54 1.47 -8.82
N ALA A 33 5.34 0.80 -7.68
CA ALA A 33 6.21 -0.27 -7.16
C ALA A 33 5.89 -1.67 -7.72
N GLY A 34 4.95 -1.78 -8.65
CA GLY A 34 4.58 -3.03 -9.31
C GLY A 34 3.62 -3.92 -8.51
N PHE A 35 2.89 -3.36 -7.53
CA PHE A 35 1.77 -4.07 -6.89
C PHE A 35 0.54 -4.00 -7.78
N VAL A 36 -0.25 -5.07 -7.78
CA VAL A 36 -1.48 -5.18 -8.56
C VAL A 36 -2.68 -4.76 -7.72
N ALA A 37 -3.46 -3.79 -8.21
CA ALA A 37 -4.72 -3.42 -7.58
C ALA A 37 -5.75 -4.55 -7.75
N THR A 38 -6.40 -4.98 -6.67
CA THR A 38 -7.51 -5.93 -6.71
C THR A 38 -8.77 -5.30 -6.13
N THR A 39 -9.93 -5.87 -6.46
CA THR A 39 -11.24 -5.45 -5.95
C THR A 39 -11.79 -6.38 -4.86
N SER A 40 -11.16 -7.54 -4.66
CA SER A 40 -11.52 -8.51 -3.64
C SER A 40 -10.30 -9.35 -3.22
N LEU A 41 -10.44 -10.02 -2.07
CA LEU A 41 -9.53 -11.07 -1.62
C LEU A 41 -10.13 -12.43 -2.02
N SER A 42 -9.66 -12.99 -3.13
CA SER A 42 -10.08 -14.30 -3.67
C SER A 42 -8.98 -15.35 -3.52
N ASP A 43 -9.24 -16.59 -3.93
CA ASP A 43 -8.24 -17.67 -3.87
C ASP A 43 -7.04 -17.45 -4.81
N ASP A 44 -7.18 -16.60 -5.83
CA ASP A 44 -6.14 -16.29 -6.81
C ASP A 44 -5.54 -14.89 -6.56
N LEU A 45 -4.82 -14.74 -5.44
CA LEU A 45 -4.16 -13.48 -5.10
C LEU A 45 -2.89 -13.28 -5.93
N PRO A 46 -2.65 -12.07 -6.48
CA PRO A 46 -1.36 -11.74 -7.08
C PRO A 46 -0.24 -11.81 -6.02
N THR A 47 0.98 -12.14 -6.46
CA THR A 47 2.16 -12.21 -5.58
C THR A 47 2.41 -10.90 -4.84
N LYS A 48 2.19 -9.76 -5.50
CA LYS A 48 2.19 -8.43 -4.88
C LYS A 48 0.87 -7.77 -5.23
N GLY A 49 0.04 -7.51 -4.23
CA GLY A 49 -1.24 -6.88 -4.49
C GLY A 49 -1.65 -5.90 -3.41
N PHE A 50 -2.64 -5.09 -3.74
CA PHE A 50 -3.28 -4.21 -2.78
C PHE A 50 -4.76 -4.06 -3.08
N LEU A 51 -5.52 -3.79 -2.03
CA LEU A 51 -6.96 -3.55 -2.05
C LEU A 51 -7.24 -2.28 -1.25
N SER A 52 -8.09 -1.42 -1.81
CA SER A 52 -8.67 -0.29 -1.09
C SER A 52 -10.08 -0.65 -0.65
N LEU A 53 -10.38 -0.46 0.63
CA LEU A 53 -11.69 -0.77 1.21
C LEU A 53 -12.06 0.31 2.23
N ASP A 54 -13.14 1.04 1.98
CA ASP A 54 -13.75 2.02 2.91
C ASP A 54 -12.76 2.99 3.59
N GLY A 55 -11.80 3.53 2.82
CA GLY A 55 -10.81 4.46 3.35
C GLY A 55 -9.61 3.79 4.05
N ALA A 56 -9.48 2.47 3.93
CA ALA A 56 -8.28 1.72 4.27
C ALA A 56 -7.59 1.17 3.01
N VAL A 57 -6.28 0.92 3.10
CA VAL A 57 -5.51 0.19 2.10
C VAL A 57 -4.86 -1.03 2.76
N VAL A 58 -5.03 -2.20 2.14
CA VAL A 58 -4.38 -3.44 2.53
C VAL A 58 -3.46 -3.83 1.40
N ALA A 59 -2.16 -3.89 1.66
CA ALA A 59 -1.16 -4.35 0.70
C ALA A 59 -0.49 -5.62 1.21
N TRP A 60 -0.15 -6.53 0.30
CA TRP A 60 0.50 -7.78 0.64
C TRP A 60 1.61 -8.13 -0.35
N HIS A 61 2.53 -8.95 0.15
CA HIS A 61 3.51 -9.66 -0.65
C HIS A 61 3.47 -11.13 -0.24
N LEU A 62 3.03 -12.00 -1.15
CA LEU A 62 3.05 -13.44 -0.92
C LEU A 62 4.50 -13.91 -0.83
N GLY A 63 4.81 -14.55 0.30
CA GLY A 63 6.11 -15.14 0.56
C GLY A 63 6.16 -16.58 0.08
N LYS A 64 7.03 -17.37 0.73
CA LYS A 64 7.09 -18.82 0.48
C LYS A 64 5.95 -19.53 1.23
N PRO A 65 5.43 -20.65 0.70
CA PRO A 65 4.56 -21.54 1.46
C PRO A 65 5.19 -21.90 2.81
N SER A 66 4.37 -21.95 3.87
CA SER A 66 4.80 -22.19 5.25
C SER A 66 5.73 -21.13 5.87
N GLY A 67 5.86 -19.96 5.22
CA GLY A 67 6.52 -18.80 5.83
C GLY A 67 5.67 -18.15 6.93
N SER A 68 6.30 -17.39 7.82
CA SER A 68 5.59 -16.64 8.86
C SER A 68 4.81 -15.47 8.27
N LEU A 69 3.56 -15.29 8.71
CA LEU A 69 2.81 -14.06 8.45
C LEU A 69 3.43 -12.89 9.23
N ARG A 70 3.59 -11.75 8.55
CA ARG A 70 4.06 -10.49 9.14
C ARG A 70 3.08 -9.39 8.78
N ILE A 71 2.64 -8.64 9.79
CA ILE A 71 1.78 -7.45 9.64
C ILE A 71 2.62 -6.26 10.14
N ILE A 72 2.68 -5.19 9.36
CA ILE A 72 3.47 -3.97 9.62
C ILE A 72 2.50 -2.81 9.75
#